data_AF-A0A7X9IPL4-F1
#
_entry.id   AF-A0A7X9IPL4-F1
#
_cell.length_a   1.000
_cell.length_b   1.000
_cell.length_c   1.000
_cell.angle_alpha   90.00
_cell.angle_beta   90.00
_cell.angle_gamma   90.00
#
_symmetry.space_group_name_H-M   'P 1'
#
loop_
_entity.id
_entity.type
_entity.pdbx_description
1 polymer ?
#
loop_
_entity_poly.entity_id
_entity_poly.type
_entity_poly.pdbx_seq_one_letter_code
_entity_poly.pdbx_strand_id
1 'polypeptide(L)'
;MDIKEVIKTAMRSELEGKELYKAIAEKTDDEKAKGIFFSMSQEEESHFQILQQILKHLIKKEEYNIENIQKKVDFENTESPIFSKEFKNRIKDKHYEMSALSIAIKLEYDSFEFYSKAEKETKDKGLKQFFHYLSEWEKTHYDNLNKQMKFLEDDYFVQNQFTPF
;
A
#
# COMPACT_ATOMS: atom_id res chain seq x y z
N MET A 1 -17.83 -17.44 4.30
CA MET A 1 -16.83 -16.71 3.52
C MET A 1 -16.39 -17.59 2.36
N ASP A 2 -16.56 -17.14 1.11
CA ASP A 2 -15.95 -17.82 -0.04
C ASP A 2 -14.51 -17.31 -0.16
N ILE A 3 -13.54 -18.18 0.16
CA ILE A 3 -12.14 -17.78 0.18
C ILE A 3 -11.62 -17.36 -1.20
N LYS A 4 -12.18 -17.90 -2.30
CA LYS A 4 -11.73 -17.54 -3.65
C LYS A 4 -12.13 -16.11 -3.99
N GLU A 5 -13.31 -15.68 -3.58
CA GLU A 5 -13.77 -14.30 -3.77
C GLU A 5 -13.03 -13.31 -2.87
N VAL A 6 -12.65 -13.73 -1.65
CA VAL A 6 -11.77 -12.94 -0.78
C VAL A 6 -10.41 -12.71 -1.44
N ILE A 7 -9.78 -13.76 -1.95
CA ILE A 7 -8.47 -13.64 -2.63
C ILE A 7 -8.58 -12.80 -3.91
N LYS A 8 -9.66 -12.91 -4.68
CA LYS A 8 -9.88 -12.05 -5.86
C LYS A 8 -10.06 -10.57 -5.48
N THR A 9 -10.76 -10.30 -4.38
CA THR A 9 -10.91 -8.93 -3.86
C THR A 9 -9.55 -8.37 -3.41
N ALA A 10 -8.79 -9.16 -2.64
CA ALA A 10 -7.42 -8.84 -2.24
C ALA A 10 -6.55 -8.46 -3.45
N MET A 11 -6.52 -9.32 -4.47
CA MET A 11 -5.77 -9.07 -5.70
C MET A 11 -6.17 -7.78 -6.43
N ARG A 12 -7.42 -7.32 -6.33
CA ARG A 12 -7.81 -6.04 -6.91
C ARG A 12 -7.26 -4.88 -6.09
N SER A 13 -7.31 -4.98 -4.76
CA SER A 13 -6.73 -4.00 -3.85
C SER A 13 -5.25 -3.77 -4.16
N GLU A 14 -4.45 -4.84 -4.19
CA GLU A 14 -3.01 -4.76 -4.48
C GLU A 14 -2.72 -4.16 -5.86
N LEU A 15 -3.55 -4.50 -6.87
CA LEU A 15 -3.39 -3.95 -8.21
C LEU A 15 -3.71 -2.45 -8.24
N GLU A 16 -4.73 -2.00 -7.51
CA GLU A 16 -5.08 -0.58 -7.38
C GLU A 16 -3.95 0.20 -6.65
N GLY A 17 -3.43 -0.34 -5.55
CA GLY A 17 -2.29 0.22 -4.82
C GLY A 17 -1.05 0.35 -5.70
N LYS A 18 -0.66 -0.75 -6.36
CA LYS A 18 0.44 -0.78 -7.33
C LYS A 18 0.34 0.32 -8.39
N GLU A 19 -0.79 0.37 -9.10
CA GLU A 19 -0.94 1.31 -10.22
C GLU A 19 -0.98 2.76 -9.73
N LEU A 20 -1.54 3.02 -8.53
CA LEU A 20 -1.47 4.33 -7.90
C LEU A 20 -0.03 4.74 -7.59
N TYR A 21 0.73 3.88 -6.91
CA TYR A 21 2.12 4.19 -6.54
C TYR A 21 3.01 4.39 -7.76
N LYS A 22 2.86 3.54 -8.77
CA LYS A 22 3.55 3.71 -10.04
C LYS A 22 3.21 5.05 -10.70
N ALA A 23 1.93 5.43 -10.73
CA ALA A 23 1.51 6.71 -11.31
C ALA A 23 2.07 7.93 -10.55
N ILE A 24 2.18 7.85 -9.22
CA ILE A 24 2.80 8.90 -8.40
C ILE A 24 4.30 8.99 -8.72
N ALA A 25 5.00 7.85 -8.76
CA ALA A 25 6.43 7.80 -9.08
C ALA A 25 6.75 8.37 -10.47
N GLU A 26 5.90 8.11 -11.47
CA GLU A 26 6.06 8.62 -12.84
C GLU A 26 5.81 10.12 -12.96
N LYS A 27 4.94 10.69 -12.12
CA LYS A 27 4.51 12.09 -12.21
C LYS A 27 5.23 13.04 -11.27
N THR A 28 5.69 12.57 -10.11
CA THR A 28 6.41 13.41 -9.16
C THR A 28 7.76 13.86 -9.73
N ASP A 29 8.14 15.10 -9.41
CA ASP A 29 9.44 15.68 -9.74
C ASP A 29 10.40 15.68 -8.53
N ASP A 30 10.04 14.98 -7.45
CA ASP A 30 10.91 14.69 -6.32
C ASP A 30 11.56 13.31 -6.48
N GLU A 31 12.87 13.29 -6.71
CA GLU A 31 13.61 12.04 -6.97
C GLU A 31 13.57 11.06 -5.78
N LYS A 32 13.51 11.58 -4.55
CA LYS A 32 13.34 10.74 -3.36
C LYS A 32 11.97 10.05 -3.37
N ALA A 33 10.89 10.82 -3.51
CA ALA A 33 9.55 10.26 -3.57
C ALA A 33 9.38 9.29 -4.75
N LYS A 34 9.97 9.59 -5.92
CA LYS A 34 9.97 8.71 -7.09
C LYS A 34 10.53 7.32 -6.75
N GLY A 35 11.70 7.27 -6.13
CA GLY A 35 12.33 6.00 -5.74
C GLY A 35 11.47 5.22 -4.73
N ILE A 36 10.93 5.91 -3.74
CA ILE A 36 10.12 5.27 -2.68
C ILE A 36 8.78 4.76 -3.23
N PHE A 37 8.02 5.56 -3.96
CA PHE A 37 6.75 5.11 -4.56
C PHE A 37 6.96 4.03 -5.61
N PHE A 38 8.08 4.05 -6.35
CA PHE A 38 8.41 2.93 -7.23
C PHE A 38 8.66 1.65 -6.42
N SER A 39 9.41 1.71 -5.32
CA SER A 39 9.59 0.55 -4.42
C SER A 39 8.26 0.02 -3.89
N MET A 40 7.40 0.90 -3.37
CA MET A 40 6.07 0.52 -2.90
C MET A 40 5.25 -0.17 -3.99
N SER A 41 5.29 0.33 -5.24
CA SER A 41 4.60 -0.35 -6.35
C SER A 41 5.11 -1.77 -6.64
N GLN A 42 6.40 -2.03 -6.36
CA GLN A 42 7.00 -3.35 -6.52
C GLN A 42 6.66 -4.29 -5.35
N GLU A 43 6.48 -3.74 -4.14
CA GLU A 43 5.95 -4.47 -2.97
C GLU A 43 4.52 -4.94 -3.24
N GLU A 44 3.63 -4.03 -3.68
CA GLU A 44 2.23 -4.35 -4.05
C GLU A 44 2.14 -5.41 -5.16
N GLU A 45 2.99 -5.31 -6.19
CA GLU A 45 3.07 -6.36 -7.23
C GLU A 45 3.45 -7.72 -6.63
N SER A 46 4.33 -7.74 -5.63
CA SER A 46 4.73 -8.98 -4.98
C SER A 46 3.61 -9.56 -4.13
N HIS A 47 2.86 -8.74 -3.39
CA HIS A 47 1.64 -9.18 -2.70
C HIS A 47 0.64 -9.79 -3.68
N PHE A 48 0.37 -9.09 -4.79
CA PHE A 48 -0.51 -9.56 -5.87
C PHE A 48 -0.08 -10.92 -6.41
N GLN A 49 1.21 -11.12 -6.67
CA GLN A 49 1.75 -12.38 -7.19
C GLN A 49 1.57 -13.53 -6.20
N ILE A 50 1.79 -13.29 -4.90
CA ILE A 50 1.56 -14.30 -3.86
C ILE A 50 0.08 -14.70 -3.82
N LEU A 51 -0.83 -13.72 -3.80
CA LEU A 51 -2.28 -13.95 -3.84
C LEU A 51 -2.69 -14.72 -5.10
N GLN A 52 -2.11 -14.38 -6.25
CA GLN A 52 -2.35 -15.07 -7.51
C GLN A 52 -1.92 -16.55 -7.45
N GLN A 53 -0.77 -16.85 -6.84
CA GLN A 53 -0.31 -18.23 -6.64
C GLN A 53 -1.28 -19.01 -5.75
N ILE A 54 -1.71 -18.42 -4.63
CA ILE A 54 -2.70 -19.00 -3.72
C ILE A 54 -4.00 -19.30 -4.47
N LEU A 55 -4.52 -18.35 -5.25
CA LEU A 55 -5.74 -18.55 -6.02
C LEU A 55 -5.61 -19.70 -7.03
N LYS A 56 -4.46 -19.82 -7.71
CA LYS A 56 -4.19 -20.94 -8.63
C LYS A 56 -4.27 -22.29 -7.91
N HIS A 57 -3.65 -22.43 -6.73
CA HIS A 57 -3.73 -23.66 -5.95
C HIS A 57 -5.15 -23.96 -5.45
N LEU A 58 -5.88 -22.95 -4.98
CA LEU A 58 -7.28 -23.08 -4.56
C LEU A 58 -8.22 -23.51 -5.70
N ILE A 59 -7.94 -23.10 -6.94
CA ILE A 59 -8.69 -23.53 -8.12
C ILE A 59 -8.38 -24.99 -8.45
N LYS A 60 -7.10 -25.37 -8.44
CA LYS A 60 -6.65 -26.73 -8.76
C LYS A 60 -6.89 -27.76 -7.66
N LYS A 61 -7.29 -27.31 -6.46
CA LYS A 61 -7.43 -28.14 -5.24
C LYS A 61 -6.12 -28.83 -4.85
N GLU A 62 -5.00 -28.15 -5.10
CA GLU A 62 -3.67 -28.59 -4.67
C GLU A 62 -3.40 -28.09 -3.26
N GLU A 63 -2.61 -28.86 -2.50
CA GLU A 63 -2.03 -28.34 -1.26
C GLU A 63 -1.07 -27.19 -1.59
N TYR A 64 -1.14 -26.12 -0.80
CA TYR A 64 -0.23 -24.99 -0.90
C TYR A 64 0.44 -24.77 0.45
N ASN A 65 1.71 -24.32 0.42
CA ASN A 65 2.45 -23.93 1.61
C ASN A 65 2.81 -22.45 1.49
N ILE A 66 2.16 -21.61 2.30
CA ILE A 66 2.31 -20.15 2.20
C ILE A 66 3.68 -19.69 2.71
N GLU A 67 4.26 -20.34 3.73
CA GLU A 67 5.59 -19.98 4.24
C GLU A 67 6.66 -20.10 3.15
N ASN A 68 6.56 -21.11 2.28
CA ASN A 68 7.47 -21.29 1.15
C ASN A 68 7.29 -20.25 0.05
N ILE A 69 6.09 -19.66 -0.06
CA ILE A 69 5.77 -18.62 -1.04
C ILE A 69 6.29 -17.26 -0.52
N GLN A 70 6.05 -16.94 0.76
CA GLN A 70 6.48 -15.69 1.40
C GLN A 70 8.00 -15.53 1.49
N LYS A 71 8.75 -16.58 1.88
CA LYS A 71 10.22 -16.53 2.03
C LYS A 71 11.00 -16.14 0.77
N LYS A 72 10.36 -16.09 -0.40
CA LYS A 72 10.98 -15.69 -1.66
C LYS A 72 10.92 -14.18 -1.92
N VAL A 73 10.19 -13.44 -1.11
CA VAL A 73 9.99 -12.00 -1.28
C VAL A 73 10.47 -11.31 0.00
N ASP A 74 11.59 -10.61 -0.08
CA ASP A 74 12.05 -9.72 0.98
C ASP A 74 11.34 -8.36 0.79
N PHE A 75 10.65 -7.91 1.84
CA PHE A 75 9.97 -6.62 1.86
C PHE A 75 10.86 -5.63 2.61
N GLU A 76 11.32 -4.58 1.93
CA GLU A 76 12.03 -3.48 2.57
C GLU A 76 11.05 -2.56 3.29
N ASN A 77 11.45 -1.97 4.41
CA ASN A 77 10.60 -1.00 5.11
C ASN A 77 10.61 0.33 4.34
N THR A 78 9.43 0.86 4.02
CA THR A 78 9.31 2.21 3.45
C THR A 78 9.86 3.26 4.43
N GLU A 79 10.88 4.01 4.01
CA GLU A 79 11.41 5.11 4.81
C GLU A 79 10.49 6.35 4.75
N SER A 80 10.17 6.92 5.92
CA SER A 80 9.48 8.20 6.04
C SER A 80 10.44 9.25 6.61
N PRO A 81 10.42 10.53 6.16
CA PRO A 81 9.47 11.10 5.19
C PRO A 81 9.76 10.61 3.76
N ILE A 82 8.69 10.41 2.98
CA ILE A 82 8.72 9.96 1.59
C ILE A 82 9.18 11.11 0.67
N PHE A 83 8.51 12.26 0.75
CA PHE A 83 8.92 13.45 -0.02
C PHE A 83 10.07 14.18 0.68
N SER A 84 10.94 14.79 -0.12
CA SER A 84 12.04 15.60 0.39
C SER A 84 11.59 16.91 1.06
N LYS A 85 12.51 17.56 1.80
CA LYS A 85 12.28 18.90 2.34
C LYS A 85 12.20 19.94 1.23
N GLU A 86 12.96 19.74 0.16
CA GLU A 86 12.97 20.58 -1.02
C GLU A 86 11.61 20.58 -1.70
N PHE A 87 10.96 19.41 -1.83
CA PHE A 87 9.59 19.27 -2.31
C PHE A 87 8.59 19.99 -1.41
N LYS A 88 8.70 19.80 -0.08
CA LYS A 88 7.88 20.50 0.90
C LYS A 88 7.98 22.03 0.79
N ASN A 89 9.18 22.57 0.57
CA ASN A 89 9.37 24.02 0.43
C ASN A 89 8.70 24.60 -0.84
N ARG A 90 8.51 23.78 -1.87
CA ARG A 90 7.86 24.12 -3.16
C ARG A 90 6.48 23.49 -3.32
N ILE A 91 5.78 23.23 -2.21
CA ILE A 91 4.51 22.49 -2.18
C ILE A 91 3.33 23.26 -2.80
N LYS A 92 3.47 24.57 -3.03
CA LYS A 92 2.49 25.36 -3.78
C LYS A 92 2.16 24.68 -5.12
N ASP A 93 0.88 24.59 -5.44
CA ASP A 93 0.34 23.97 -6.66
C ASP A 93 0.61 22.45 -6.82
N LYS A 94 1.14 21.76 -5.79
CA LYS A 94 1.33 20.29 -5.76
C LYS A 94 0.05 19.51 -5.43
N HIS A 95 -1.06 19.94 -6.02
CA HIS A 95 -2.39 19.38 -5.76
C HIS A 95 -2.52 17.91 -6.15
N TYR A 96 -1.83 17.50 -7.21
CA TYR A 96 -1.83 16.11 -7.68
C TYR A 96 -1.23 15.19 -6.62
N GLU A 97 -0.03 15.50 -6.12
CA GLU A 97 0.68 14.70 -5.13
C GLU A 97 -0.09 14.63 -3.81
N MET A 98 -0.67 15.75 -3.36
CA MET A 98 -1.52 15.77 -2.15
C MET A 98 -2.77 14.90 -2.32
N SER A 99 -3.46 15.00 -3.47
CA SER A 99 -4.65 14.19 -3.74
C SER A 99 -4.30 12.70 -3.85
N ALA A 100 -3.22 12.37 -4.55
CA ALA A 100 -2.77 11.00 -4.71
C ALA A 100 -2.34 10.39 -3.37
N LEU A 101 -1.68 11.17 -2.50
CA LEU A 101 -1.34 10.75 -1.15
C LEU A 101 -2.60 10.49 -0.30
N SER A 102 -3.62 11.35 -0.38
CA SER A 102 -4.91 11.11 0.29
C SER A 102 -5.60 9.82 -0.19
N ILE A 103 -5.56 9.54 -1.50
CA ILE A 103 -6.11 8.31 -2.07
C ILE A 103 -5.31 7.10 -1.58
N ALA A 104 -3.98 7.16 -1.58
CA ALA A 104 -3.12 6.09 -1.09
C ALA A 104 -3.42 5.75 0.37
N ILE A 105 -3.49 6.76 1.25
CA ILE A 105 -3.87 6.57 2.67
C ILE A 105 -5.21 5.83 2.81
N LYS A 106 -6.18 6.16 1.95
CA LYS A 106 -7.49 5.52 1.97
C LYS A 106 -7.42 4.06 1.52
N LEU A 107 -6.70 3.77 0.44
CA LEU A 107 -6.53 2.40 -0.06
C LEU A 107 -5.82 1.53 0.97
N GLU A 108 -4.71 1.99 1.55
CA GLU A 108 -3.96 1.26 2.57
C GLU A 108 -4.79 0.97 3.81
N TYR A 109 -5.58 1.94 4.27
CA TYR A 109 -6.49 1.73 5.40
C TYR A 109 -7.56 0.68 5.09
N ASP A 110 -8.15 0.74 3.89
CA ASP A 110 -9.19 -0.19 3.48
C ASP A 110 -8.63 -1.62 3.29
N SER A 111 -7.42 -1.76 2.72
CA SER A 111 -6.68 -3.02 2.63
C SER A 111 -6.34 -3.58 4.02
N PHE A 112 -5.82 -2.75 4.93
CA PHE A 112 -5.55 -3.14 6.32
C PHE A 112 -6.78 -3.71 7.02
N GLU A 113 -7.92 -3.00 6.98
CA GLU A 113 -9.17 -3.44 7.59
C GLU A 113 -9.69 -4.72 6.92
N PHE A 114 -9.58 -4.80 5.60
CA PHE A 114 -9.98 -5.97 4.83
C PHE A 114 -9.18 -7.22 5.24
N TYR A 115 -7.86 -7.14 5.30
CA TYR A 115 -7.01 -8.25 5.71
C TYR A 115 -7.18 -8.62 7.18
N SER A 116 -7.30 -7.63 8.07
CA SER A 116 -7.62 -7.84 9.48
C SER A 116 -8.93 -8.60 9.68
N LYS A 117 -9.92 -8.35 8.82
CA LYS A 117 -11.19 -9.08 8.83
C LYS A 117 -11.03 -10.49 8.24
N ALA A 118 -10.36 -10.64 7.12
CA ALA A 118 -10.11 -11.92 6.48
C ALA A 118 -9.33 -12.89 7.40
N GLU A 119 -8.36 -12.36 8.15
CA GLU A 119 -7.61 -13.09 9.19
C GLU A 119 -8.54 -13.69 10.26
N LYS A 120 -9.52 -12.92 10.73
CA LYS A 120 -10.46 -13.33 11.79
C LYS A 120 -11.49 -14.34 11.27
N GLU A 121 -11.88 -14.25 10.01
CA GLU A 121 -12.96 -15.06 9.43
C GLU A 121 -12.47 -16.38 8.80
N THR A 122 -11.19 -16.48 8.42
CA THR A 122 -10.64 -17.71 7.85
C THR A 122 -10.43 -18.81 8.90
N LYS A 123 -10.69 -20.06 8.51
CA LYS A 123 -10.41 -21.26 9.33
C LYS A 123 -9.09 -21.93 8.96
N ASP A 124 -8.53 -21.59 7.80
CA ASP A 124 -7.25 -22.11 7.35
C ASP A 124 -6.12 -21.39 8.07
N LYS A 125 -5.26 -22.15 8.76
CA LYS A 125 -4.17 -21.60 9.57
C LYS A 125 -3.12 -20.87 8.74
N GLY A 126 -2.80 -21.37 7.55
CA GLY A 126 -1.82 -20.74 6.67
C GLY A 126 -2.34 -19.42 6.12
N LEU A 127 -3.59 -19.40 5.66
CA LEU A 127 -4.24 -18.16 5.20
C LEU A 127 -4.42 -17.16 6.33
N LYS A 128 -4.70 -17.64 7.54
CA LYS A 128 -4.78 -16.78 8.71
C LYS A 128 -3.47 -16.05 8.94
N GLN A 129 -2.36 -16.78 9.01
CA GLN A 129 -1.04 -16.19 9.19
C GLN A 129 -0.68 -15.24 8.04
N PHE A 130 -1.06 -15.57 6.81
CA PHE A 130 -0.80 -14.71 5.67
C PHE A 130 -1.58 -13.38 5.70
N PHE A 131 -2.89 -13.43 5.95
CA PHE A 131 -3.68 -12.21 6.08
C PHE A 131 -3.23 -11.35 7.26
N HIS A 132 -2.75 -11.97 8.34
CA HIS A 132 -2.09 -11.25 9.41
C HIS A 132 -0.88 -10.46 8.90
N TYR A 133 0.04 -11.10 8.15
CA TYR A 133 1.21 -10.39 7.61
C TYR A 133 0.85 -9.26 6.65
N LEU A 134 -0.07 -9.50 5.71
CA LEU A 134 -0.55 -8.44 4.82
C LEU A 134 -1.12 -7.28 5.64
N SER A 135 -1.99 -7.55 6.62
CA SER A 135 -2.55 -6.48 7.46
C SER A 135 -1.49 -5.65 8.19
N GLU A 136 -0.39 -6.25 8.65
CA GLU A 136 0.69 -5.50 9.30
C GLU A 136 1.50 -4.65 8.30
N TRP A 137 1.65 -5.10 7.05
CA TRP A 137 2.28 -4.30 5.98
C TRP A 137 1.42 -3.12 5.55
N GLU A 138 0.16 -3.35 5.19
CA GLU A 138 -0.76 -2.26 4.82
C GLU A 138 -0.86 -1.22 5.95
N LYS A 139 -0.85 -1.67 7.20
CA LYS A 139 -0.84 -0.77 8.36
C LYS A 139 0.44 0.05 8.44
N THR A 140 1.59 -0.54 8.12
CA THR A 140 2.88 0.16 8.08
C THR A 140 2.90 1.21 6.95
N HIS A 141 2.41 0.85 5.77
CA HIS A 141 2.25 1.78 4.64
C HIS A 141 1.31 2.93 5.02
N TYR A 142 0.12 2.62 5.54
CA TYR A 142 -0.85 3.60 6.06
C TYR A 142 -0.21 4.56 7.07
N ASP A 143 0.51 4.05 8.06
CA ASP A 143 1.15 4.86 9.10
C ASP A 143 2.22 5.80 8.51
N ASN A 144 3.01 5.31 7.55
CA ASN A 144 4.05 6.09 6.89
C ASN A 144 3.49 7.17 5.97
N LEU A 145 2.44 6.85 5.20
CA LEU A 145 1.76 7.85 4.36
C LEU A 145 1.07 8.92 5.21
N ASN A 146 0.49 8.55 6.36
CA ASN A 146 -0.07 9.53 7.30
C ASN A 146 1.00 10.46 7.88
N LYS A 147 2.17 9.92 8.27
CA LYS A 147 3.31 10.76 8.70
C LYS A 147 3.75 11.71 7.58
N GLN A 148 3.77 11.22 6.34
CA GLN A 148 4.09 12.03 5.18
C GLN A 148 3.05 13.13 4.93
N MET A 149 1.76 12.83 5.04
CA MET A 149 0.69 13.82 4.88
C MET A 149 0.85 14.94 5.90
N LYS A 150 0.98 14.57 7.18
CA LYS A 150 1.22 15.54 8.27
C LYS A 150 2.47 16.37 8.05
N PHE A 151 3.52 15.79 7.46
CA PHE A 151 4.75 16.52 7.16
C PHE A 151 4.53 17.62 6.10
N LEU A 152 3.60 17.45 5.16
CA LEU A 152 3.32 18.43 4.09
C LEU A 152 2.17 19.39 4.41
N GLU A 153 1.23 18.97 5.24
CA GLU A 153 -0.08 19.59 5.41
C GLU A 153 0.01 21.07 5.76
N ASP A 154 0.71 21.43 6.84
CA ASP A 154 0.81 22.83 7.32
C ASP A 154 1.31 23.77 6.21
N ASP A 155 2.41 23.41 5.55
CA ASP A 155 3.01 24.21 4.48
C ASP A 155 2.10 24.28 3.25
N TYR A 156 1.39 23.19 2.92
CA TYR A 156 0.44 23.17 1.82
C TYR A 156 -0.75 24.12 2.08
N PHE A 157 -1.31 24.12 3.29
CA PHE A 157 -2.42 25.02 3.66
C PHE A 157 -1.97 26.48 3.65
N VAL A 158 -0.79 26.78 4.21
CA VAL A 158 -0.24 28.14 4.24
C VAL A 158 0.07 28.66 2.84
N GLN A 159 0.77 27.88 2.01
CA GLN A 159 1.20 28.33 0.68
C GLN A 159 0.05 28.47 -0.33
N ASN A 160 -1.05 27.74 -0.13
CA ASN A 160 -2.26 27.83 -0.96
C ASN A 160 -3.35 28.74 -0.37
N GLN A 161 -3.05 29.48 0.70
CA GLN A 161 -3.99 30.43 1.35
C GLN A 161 -5.29 29.75 1.84
N PHE A 162 -5.20 28.50 2.27
CA PHE A 162 -6.32 27.73 2.82
C PHE A 162 -6.44 27.84 4.35
N THR A 163 -5.52 28.53 5.02
CA THR A 163 -5.59 28.80 6.47
C THR A 163 -6.61 29.92 6.78
N PRO A 164 -7.59 29.71 7.68
CA PRO A 164 -8.38 30.80 8.22
C PRO A 164 -7.49 31.64 9.15
N PHE A 165 -7.25 32.90 8.76
CA PHE A 165 -6.66 34.03 9.48
C PHE A 165 -5.98 33.77 10.84
#